data_AF-A0A644WEP5-F1
#
_entry.id   AF-A0A644WEP5-F1
#
_cell.length_a   1.000
_cell.length_b   1.000
_cell.length_c   1.000
_cell.angle_alpha   90.00
_cell.angle_beta   90.00
_cell.angle_gamma   90.00
#
_symmetry.space_group_name_H-M   'P 1'
#
loop_
_entity.id
_entity.type
_entity.pdbx_description
1 polymer ?
#
loop_
_entity_poly.entity_id
_entity_poly.type
_entity_poly.pdbx_seq_one_letter_code
_entity_poly.pdbx_strand_id
1 'polypeptide(L)'
;MKKPCCTAIVEMNEFKRNFRYNNSVILTLNIKYPLINIPHNKSAEDNINNMINMQIREYYNYVSRTLYNNAIEYYHDSQTNNFPFHVNEAIMEYNITYNDNCFLSLYKDKYEFTGGAHGSTIRSSDTWETCQGTYIPMYCYFYRGTNYKNLLINEITKQAEQNLNQNPGIYFEDYKNLIIQNFNPDSYFLTPYGMNIYYQQYDIAPYSTGIVEFTIPYEIIGWYPSC
;
A
#
# COMPACT_ATOMS: atom_id res chain seq x y z
N MET A 1 5.21 17.60 -33.39
CA MET A 1 5.78 17.40 -32.04
C MET A 1 5.35 16.02 -31.57
N LYS A 2 6.29 15.07 -31.39
CA LYS A 2 5.97 13.70 -30.98
C LYS A 2 5.59 13.71 -29.49
N LYS A 3 4.36 13.35 -29.12
CA LYS A 3 4.02 13.01 -27.72
C LYS A 3 4.87 11.81 -27.28
N PRO A 4 5.42 11.78 -26.06
CA PRO A 4 6.48 10.84 -25.70
C PRO A 4 5.91 9.44 -25.48
N CYS A 5 6.59 8.42 -26.02
CA CYS A 5 6.28 7.00 -25.83
C CYS A 5 6.61 6.58 -24.39
N CYS A 6 5.72 6.87 -23.43
CA CYS A 6 5.92 6.54 -22.01
C CYS A 6 4.76 5.75 -21.41
N THR A 7 3.89 5.13 -22.22
CA THR A 7 2.79 4.31 -21.68
C THR A 7 3.34 3.05 -21.03
N ALA A 8 3.00 2.83 -19.76
CA ALA A 8 3.34 1.59 -19.07
C ALA A 8 2.34 0.49 -19.44
N ILE A 9 2.87 -0.65 -19.88
CA ILE A 9 2.13 -1.91 -19.99
C ILE A 9 2.42 -2.69 -18.71
N VAL A 10 1.37 -3.14 -18.03
CA VAL A 10 1.47 -3.85 -16.75
C VAL A 10 1.07 -5.30 -16.95
N GLU A 11 1.94 -6.22 -16.55
CA GLU A 11 1.65 -7.64 -16.44
C GLU A 11 1.75 -8.06 -14.97
N MET A 12 0.70 -8.67 -14.42
CA MET A 12 0.71 -9.14 -13.03
C MET A 12 1.28 -10.56 -12.96
N ASN A 13 2.27 -10.76 -12.10
CA ASN A 13 2.90 -12.04 -11.80
C ASN A 13 2.58 -12.50 -10.37
N GLU A 14 2.74 -13.79 -10.12
CA GLU A 14 2.54 -14.39 -8.80
C GLU A 14 3.72 -15.32 -8.42
N PHE A 15 4.22 -15.16 -7.20
CA PHE A 15 5.25 -16.00 -6.59
C PHE A 15 4.73 -16.60 -5.29
N LYS A 16 4.79 -17.94 -5.17
CA LYS A 16 4.35 -18.67 -3.97
C LYS A 16 5.49 -19.50 -3.39
N ARG A 17 5.56 -19.56 -2.06
CA ARG A 17 6.52 -20.40 -1.34
C ARG A 17 5.95 -20.94 -0.03
N ASN A 18 6.16 -22.23 0.22
CA ASN A 18 5.88 -22.86 1.50
C ASN A 18 7.17 -23.05 2.29
N PHE A 19 7.18 -22.64 3.55
CA PHE A 19 8.28 -22.86 4.48
C PHE A 19 7.90 -24.00 5.43
N ARG A 20 8.83 -24.95 5.60
CA ARG A 20 8.58 -26.20 6.32
C ARG A 20 9.53 -26.35 7.50
N TYR A 21 9.01 -26.88 8.60
CA TYR A 21 9.76 -27.31 9.77
C TYR A 21 9.22 -28.67 10.22
N ASN A 22 10.10 -29.64 10.50
CA ASN A 22 9.73 -31.02 10.85
C ASN A 22 8.69 -31.66 9.91
N ASN A 23 8.89 -31.52 8.60
CA ASN A 23 8.01 -31.97 7.51
C ASN A 23 6.61 -31.30 7.43
N SER A 24 6.25 -30.43 8.38
CA SER A 24 5.02 -29.64 8.36
C SER A 24 5.23 -28.29 7.68
N VAL A 25 4.25 -27.80 6.91
CA VAL A 25 4.25 -26.40 6.46
C VAL A 25 3.86 -25.54 7.66
N ILE A 26 4.69 -24.56 7.98
CA ILE A 26 4.46 -23.67 9.14
C ILE A 26 4.26 -22.21 8.74
N LEU A 27 4.63 -21.84 7.52
CA LEU A 27 4.46 -20.50 6.98
C LEU A 27 4.29 -20.58 5.45
N THR A 28 3.32 -19.85 4.91
CA THR A 28 3.13 -19.67 3.47
C THR A 28 3.39 -18.22 3.06
N LEU A 29 4.04 -18.04 1.91
CA LEU A 29 4.26 -16.74 1.28
C LEU A 29 3.56 -16.70 -0.08
N ASN A 30 2.77 -15.66 -0.33
CA ASN A 30 2.25 -15.31 -1.66
C ASN A 30 2.60 -13.86 -2.00
N ILE A 31 3.24 -13.62 -3.14
CA ILE A 31 3.55 -12.27 -3.63
C ILE A 31 2.95 -12.12 -5.03
N LYS A 32 1.98 -11.22 -5.18
CA LYS A 32 1.46 -10.79 -6.48
C LYS A 32 1.98 -9.39 -6.81
N TYR A 33 2.69 -9.25 -7.91
CA TYR A 33 3.43 -8.03 -8.23
C TYR A 33 3.40 -7.70 -9.72
N PRO A 34 3.51 -6.41 -10.08
CA PRO A 34 3.55 -6.02 -11.48
C PRO A 34 4.96 -6.16 -12.05
N LEU A 35 5.02 -6.60 -13.31
CA LEU A 35 6.14 -6.37 -14.21
C LEU A 35 5.74 -5.25 -15.16
N ILE A 36 6.54 -4.19 -15.20
CA ILE A 36 6.30 -3.02 -16.04
C ILE A 36 7.08 -3.16 -17.33
N ASN A 37 6.45 -2.84 -18.45
CA ASN A 37 7.10 -2.71 -19.75
C ASN A 37 6.80 -1.30 -20.30
N ILE A 38 7.84 -0.55 -20.70
CA ILE A 38 7.67 0.77 -21.31
C ILE A 38 8.30 0.74 -22.69
N PRO A 39 7.50 0.56 -23.76
CA PRO A 39 8.01 0.39 -25.11
C PRO A 39 8.96 1.52 -25.52
N HIS A 40 10.15 1.13 -25.98
CA HIS A 40 11.23 2.04 -26.40
C HIS A 40 11.83 2.91 -25.28
N ASN A 41 11.56 2.62 -24.00
CA ASN A 41 12.12 3.35 -22.86
C ASN A 41 12.60 2.40 -21.74
N LYS A 42 13.63 1.62 -22.08
CA LYS A 42 14.20 0.63 -21.16
C LYS A 42 14.74 1.23 -19.86
N SER A 43 15.23 2.48 -19.89
CA SER A 43 15.73 3.15 -18.68
C SER A 43 14.62 3.41 -17.66
N ALA A 44 13.48 3.95 -18.08
CA ALA A 44 12.34 4.19 -17.18
C ALA A 44 11.75 2.86 -16.67
N GLU A 45 11.63 1.87 -17.57
CA GLU A 45 11.23 0.52 -17.22
C GLU A 45 12.11 -0.10 -16.13
N ASP A 46 13.43 -0.03 -16.30
CA ASP A 46 14.40 -0.57 -15.35
C ASP A 46 14.31 0.14 -14.00
N ASN A 47 14.16 1.47 -13.98
CA ASN A 47 14.02 2.23 -12.73
C ASN A 47 12.82 1.73 -11.90
N ILE A 48 11.65 1.62 -12.51
CA ILE A 48 10.43 1.18 -11.82
C ILE A 48 10.54 -0.29 -11.39
N ASN A 49 10.95 -1.17 -12.30
CA ASN A 49 11.07 -2.61 -11.99
C ASN A 49 12.14 -2.88 -10.93
N ASN A 50 13.25 -2.13 -10.91
CA ASN A 50 14.27 -2.28 -9.88
C ASN A 50 13.74 -1.91 -8.48
N MET A 51 12.92 -0.85 -8.39
CA MET A 51 12.27 -0.48 -7.13
C MET A 51 11.29 -1.58 -6.65
N ILE A 52 10.44 -2.10 -7.55
CA ILE A 52 9.52 -3.20 -7.24
C ILE A 52 10.30 -4.45 -6.79
N ASN A 53 11.35 -4.83 -7.53
CA ASN A 53 12.18 -6.00 -7.21
C ASN A 53 12.90 -5.85 -5.86
N MET A 54 13.32 -4.64 -5.50
CA MET A 54 13.91 -4.36 -4.19
C MET A 54 12.88 -4.58 -3.08
N GLN A 55 11.67 -4.03 -3.21
CA GLN A 55 10.59 -4.20 -2.24
C GLN A 55 10.18 -5.67 -2.05
N ILE A 56 10.08 -6.43 -3.15
CA ILE A 56 9.80 -7.89 -3.12
C ILE A 56 10.92 -8.63 -2.38
N ARG A 57 12.19 -8.31 -2.67
CA ARG A 57 13.34 -8.95 -2.04
C ARG A 57 13.40 -8.66 -0.54
N GLU A 58 13.15 -7.41 -0.14
CA GLU A 58 13.10 -7.01 1.26
C GLU A 58 12.01 -7.78 2.00
N TYR A 59 10.81 -7.87 1.43
CA TYR A 59 9.72 -8.61 2.05
C TYR A 59 10.02 -10.11 2.12
N TYR A 60 10.51 -10.71 1.04
CA TYR A 60 10.95 -12.10 1.04
C TYR A 60 12.02 -12.37 2.12
N ASN A 61 12.99 -11.47 2.29
CA ASN A 61 14.02 -11.61 3.32
C ASN A 61 13.44 -11.52 4.74
N TYR A 62 12.53 -10.58 4.96
CA TYR A 62 11.79 -10.47 6.22
C TYR A 62 11.00 -11.76 6.53
N VAL A 63 10.24 -12.27 5.55
CA VAL A 63 9.43 -13.47 5.71
C VAL A 63 10.31 -14.70 5.96
N SER A 64 11.35 -14.91 5.14
CA SER A 64 12.22 -16.09 5.21
C SER A 64 13.15 -16.14 6.42
N ARG A 65 13.35 -15.01 7.10
CA ARG A 65 14.20 -14.92 8.29
C ARG A 65 13.37 -14.68 9.55
N THR A 66 12.70 -13.54 9.62
CA THR A 66 11.99 -13.11 10.81
C THR A 66 10.70 -13.90 11.00
N LEU A 67 9.76 -13.86 10.04
CA LEU A 67 8.48 -14.57 10.20
C LEU A 67 8.67 -16.09 10.29
N TYR A 68 9.62 -16.63 9.54
CA TYR A 68 9.91 -18.06 9.58
C TYR A 68 10.42 -18.50 10.97
N ASN A 69 11.32 -17.75 11.59
CA ASN A 69 11.79 -18.07 12.95
C ASN A 69 10.65 -17.94 13.97
N ASN A 70 9.86 -16.87 13.89
CA ASN A 70 8.68 -16.69 14.75
C ASN A 70 7.66 -17.82 14.57
N ALA A 71 7.48 -18.33 13.35
CA ALA A 71 6.60 -19.46 13.07
C ALA A 71 7.13 -20.77 13.68
N ILE A 72 8.45 -20.96 13.76
CA ILE A 72 9.05 -22.11 14.47
C ILE A 72 8.77 -22.00 15.96
N GLU A 73 8.96 -20.83 16.56
CA GLU A 73 8.66 -20.59 17.98
C GLU A 73 7.18 -20.86 18.28
N TYR A 74 6.28 -20.25 17.50
CA TYR A 74 4.83 -20.49 17.62
C TYR A 74 4.44 -21.96 17.44
N TYR A 75 5.11 -22.67 16.51
CA TYR A 75 4.91 -24.10 16.34
C TYR A 75 5.30 -24.88 17.61
N HIS A 76 6.47 -24.62 18.20
CA HIS A 76 6.88 -25.27 19.46
C HIS A 76 5.94 -24.95 20.62
N ASP A 77 5.51 -23.69 20.73
CA ASP A 77 4.58 -23.25 21.76
C ASP A 77 3.22 -23.95 21.64
N SER A 78 2.73 -24.16 20.42
CA SER A 78 1.48 -24.90 20.17
C SER A 78 1.54 -26.33 20.67
N GLN A 79 2.68 -27.00 20.48
CA GLN A 79 2.88 -28.37 20.94
C GLN A 79 3.03 -28.43 22.46
N THR A 80 3.82 -27.50 23.03
CA THR A 80 4.09 -27.43 24.47
C THR A 80 2.83 -27.13 25.27
N ASN A 81 2.00 -26.21 24.78
CA ASN A 81 0.77 -25.77 25.45
C ASN A 81 -0.49 -26.49 24.95
N ASN A 82 -0.34 -27.46 24.04
CA ASN A 82 -1.39 -28.32 23.51
C ASN A 82 -2.59 -27.57 22.92
N PHE A 83 -2.33 -26.52 22.12
CA PHE A 83 -3.34 -25.81 21.33
C PHE A 83 -3.12 -26.05 19.82
N PRO A 84 -4.17 -25.91 18.98
CA PRO A 84 -4.04 -26.11 17.54
C PRO A 84 -3.07 -25.12 16.90
N PHE A 85 -2.09 -25.64 16.17
CA PHE A 85 -1.23 -24.81 15.33
C PHE A 85 -1.98 -24.39 14.07
N HIS A 86 -2.04 -23.08 13.82
CA HIS A 86 -2.49 -22.53 12.56
C HIS A 86 -1.28 -22.11 11.74
N VAL A 87 -1.26 -22.47 10.45
CA VAL A 87 -0.17 -22.10 9.54
C VAL A 87 -0.11 -20.59 9.42
N ASN A 88 1.07 -20.00 9.63
CA ASN A 88 1.25 -18.57 9.45
C ASN A 88 1.14 -18.21 7.96
N GLU A 89 0.60 -17.03 7.66
CA GLU A 89 0.42 -16.54 6.30
C GLU A 89 1.11 -15.19 6.13
N ALA A 90 1.82 -15.03 5.02
CA ALA A 90 2.43 -13.78 4.59
C ALA A 90 2.02 -13.52 3.14
N ILE A 91 1.34 -12.42 2.88
CA ILE A 91 0.84 -12.06 1.55
C ILE A 91 1.28 -10.63 1.24
N MET A 92 1.84 -10.42 0.05
CA MET A 92 2.06 -9.10 -0.52
C MET A 92 1.33 -9.00 -1.85
N GLU A 93 0.40 -8.06 -1.97
CA GLU A 93 -0.40 -7.88 -3.19
C GLU A 93 -0.40 -6.43 -3.64
N TYR A 94 0.14 -6.21 -4.84
CA TYR A 94 0.12 -4.92 -5.52
C TYR A 94 -1.19 -4.74 -6.29
N ASN A 95 -1.74 -3.53 -6.25
CA ASN A 95 -2.97 -3.13 -6.94
C ASN A 95 -2.71 -1.85 -7.73
N ILE A 96 -2.88 -1.91 -9.05
CA ILE A 96 -2.73 -0.74 -9.93
C ILE A 96 -3.96 0.14 -9.79
N THR A 97 -3.77 1.39 -9.38
CA THR A 97 -4.86 2.35 -9.15
C THR A 97 -4.94 3.43 -10.23
N TYR A 98 -3.82 3.70 -10.91
CA TYR A 98 -3.75 4.62 -12.03
C TYR A 98 -2.64 4.23 -13.00
N ASN A 99 -2.93 4.27 -14.30
CA ASN A 99 -1.94 4.03 -15.36
C ASN A 99 -2.34 4.80 -16.63
N ASP A 100 -2.21 6.12 -16.56
CA ASP A 100 -2.56 7.02 -17.67
C ASP A 100 -1.76 8.32 -17.56
N ASN A 101 -1.79 9.16 -18.60
CA ASN A 101 -1.22 10.50 -18.59
C ASN A 101 0.24 10.57 -18.12
N CYS A 102 1.04 9.56 -18.47
CA CYS A 102 2.45 9.43 -18.08
C CYS A 102 2.69 9.21 -16.57
N PHE A 103 1.69 8.71 -15.83
CA PHE A 103 1.81 8.31 -14.43
C PHE A 103 1.37 6.85 -14.24
N LEU A 104 2.10 6.14 -13.38
CA LEU A 104 1.74 4.83 -12.85
C LEU A 104 1.65 4.96 -11.33
N SER A 105 0.48 4.70 -10.76
CA SER A 105 0.24 4.70 -9.32
C SER A 105 -0.37 3.37 -8.88
N LEU A 106 0.06 2.91 -7.72
CA LEU A 106 -0.39 1.67 -7.12
C LEU A 106 -0.30 1.75 -5.59
N TYR A 107 -1.00 0.82 -4.93
CA TYR A 107 -0.69 0.45 -3.56
C TYR A 107 -0.30 -1.02 -3.48
N LYS A 108 0.38 -1.39 -2.40
CA LYS A 108 0.72 -2.75 -2.03
C LYS A 108 0.31 -3.01 -0.58
N ASP A 109 -0.48 -4.06 -0.40
CA ASP A 109 -0.92 -4.54 0.90
C ASP A 109 -0.03 -5.70 1.32
N LYS A 110 0.51 -5.61 2.54
CA LYS A 110 1.20 -6.71 3.21
C LYS A 110 0.28 -7.24 4.29
N TYR A 111 -0.36 -8.39 4.04
CA TYR A 111 -1.17 -9.09 5.01
C TYR A 111 -0.35 -10.16 5.71
N GLU A 112 -0.43 -10.22 7.03
CA GLU A 112 0.24 -11.22 7.84
C GLU A 112 -0.71 -11.82 8.87
N PHE A 113 -0.74 -13.14 8.93
CA PHE A 113 -1.39 -13.89 10.00
C PHE A 113 -0.33 -14.73 10.71
N THR A 114 -0.09 -14.44 11.98
CA THR A 114 0.96 -15.07 12.79
C THR A 114 0.38 -15.81 14.00
N GLY A 115 -0.88 -16.22 13.91
CA GLY A 115 -1.69 -16.70 15.02
C GLY A 115 -2.59 -15.61 15.63
N GLY A 116 -3.29 -15.94 16.72
CA GLY A 116 -4.23 -15.02 17.37
C GLY A 116 -5.61 -14.96 16.71
N ALA A 117 -6.34 -13.87 16.96
CA ALA A 117 -7.73 -13.75 16.53
C ALA A 117 -7.90 -13.34 15.05
N HIS A 118 -6.96 -12.58 14.49
CA HIS A 118 -7.00 -12.09 13.12
C HIS A 118 -5.60 -11.71 12.63
N GLY A 119 -5.42 -11.62 11.31
CA GLY A 119 -4.22 -11.07 10.71
C GLY A 119 -4.18 -9.54 10.76
N SER A 120 -3.09 -8.94 10.31
CA SER A 120 -2.95 -7.49 10.14
C SER A 120 -2.58 -7.17 8.71
N THR A 121 -2.94 -5.96 8.25
CA THR A 121 -2.56 -5.45 6.93
C THR A 121 -1.90 -4.10 7.07
N ILE A 122 -0.73 -3.96 6.46
CA ILE A 122 -0.07 -2.67 6.28
C ILE A 122 -0.05 -2.32 4.80
N ARG A 123 -0.59 -1.16 4.46
CA ARG A 123 -0.55 -0.62 3.10
C ARG A 123 0.61 0.35 2.91
N SER A 124 1.30 0.21 1.80
CA SER A 124 2.21 1.23 1.29
C SER A 124 1.89 1.50 -0.17
N SER A 125 2.31 2.61 -0.72
CA SER A 125 2.01 2.98 -2.10
C SER A 125 3.19 3.64 -2.77
N ASP A 126 3.15 3.65 -4.09
CA ASP A 126 4.18 4.26 -4.91
C ASP A 126 3.51 4.91 -6.12
N THR A 127 4.03 6.05 -6.55
CA THR A 127 3.64 6.70 -7.80
C THR A 127 4.88 7.09 -8.56
N TRP A 128 4.92 6.74 -9.85
CA TRP A 128 5.99 7.12 -10.76
C TRP A 128 5.45 7.94 -11.92
N GLU A 129 6.23 8.91 -12.38
CA GLU A 129 6.12 9.34 -13.77
C GLU A 129 6.82 8.30 -14.66
N THR A 130 6.23 7.97 -15.80
CA THR A 130 6.64 6.82 -16.61
C THR A 130 7.63 7.17 -17.72
N CYS A 131 7.94 8.44 -17.93
CA CYS A 131 8.89 8.88 -18.96
C CYS A 131 10.35 8.77 -18.52
N GLN A 132 10.65 8.95 -17.24
CA GLN A 132 11.99 8.73 -16.68
C GLN A 132 11.98 7.64 -15.60
N GLY A 133 10.79 7.16 -15.20
CA GLY A 133 10.64 6.16 -14.16
C GLY A 133 10.89 6.73 -12.76
N THR A 134 10.62 8.02 -12.57
CA THR A 134 10.93 8.75 -11.35
C THR A 134 9.79 8.62 -10.35
N TYR A 135 10.13 8.24 -9.11
CA TYR A 135 9.19 8.30 -8.00
C TYR A 135 8.78 9.74 -7.73
N ILE A 136 7.47 9.98 -7.63
CA ILE A 136 6.92 11.29 -7.33
C ILE A 136 6.46 11.28 -5.87
N PRO A 137 7.00 12.12 -4.98
CA PRO A 137 6.48 12.31 -3.63
C PRO A 137 5.27 13.26 -3.61
N MET A 138 4.41 13.17 -2.59
CA MET A 138 3.17 13.94 -2.49
C MET A 138 3.36 15.46 -2.66
N TYR A 139 4.44 16.03 -2.14
CA TYR A 139 4.66 17.48 -2.22
C TYR A 139 4.85 17.98 -3.66
N CYS A 140 5.21 17.11 -4.62
CA CYS A 140 5.41 17.48 -6.02
C CYS A 140 4.11 17.86 -6.74
N TYR A 141 2.94 17.46 -6.23
CA TYR A 141 1.65 17.80 -6.82
C TYR A 141 1.13 19.18 -6.41
N PHE A 142 1.87 19.90 -5.57
CA PHE A 142 1.46 21.20 -5.04
C PHE A 142 2.45 22.29 -5.44
N TYR A 143 1.92 23.49 -5.73
CA TYR A 143 2.77 24.66 -5.94
C TYR A 143 3.66 24.93 -4.72
N ARG A 144 4.88 25.42 -4.99
CA ARG A 144 5.84 25.78 -3.95
C ARG A 144 5.24 26.83 -3.02
N GLY A 145 5.27 26.56 -1.72
CA GLY A 145 4.72 27.43 -0.68
C GLY A 145 3.29 27.08 -0.24
N THR A 146 2.60 26.17 -0.94
CA THR A 146 1.31 25.66 -0.51
C THR A 146 1.45 24.85 0.78
N ASN A 147 0.65 25.19 1.80
CA ASN A 147 0.51 24.34 2.98
C ASN A 147 -0.44 23.18 2.67
N TYR A 148 0.05 22.24 1.84
CA TYR A 148 -0.74 21.12 1.35
C TYR A 148 -1.26 20.24 2.50
N LYS A 149 -0.47 20.06 3.57
CA LYS A 149 -0.90 19.28 4.74
C LYS A 149 -2.20 19.82 5.34
N ASN A 150 -2.26 21.12 5.61
CA ASN A 150 -3.46 21.74 6.16
C ASN A 150 -4.65 21.64 5.19
N LEU A 151 -4.41 21.86 3.89
CA LEU A 151 -5.44 21.71 2.86
C LEU A 151 -6.04 20.29 2.85
N LEU A 152 -5.19 19.26 2.85
CA LEU A 152 -5.61 17.87 2.80
C LEU A 152 -6.30 17.43 4.10
N ILE A 153 -5.75 17.78 5.26
CA ILE A 153 -6.35 17.47 6.57
C ILE A 153 -7.74 18.09 6.70
N ASN A 154 -7.94 19.32 6.24
CA ASN A 154 -9.24 19.98 6.29
C ASN A 154 -10.27 19.27 5.39
N GLU A 155 -9.88 18.89 4.18
CA GLU A 155 -10.77 18.16 3.28
C GLU A 155 -11.07 16.74 3.80
N ILE A 156 -10.07 16.01 4.30
CA ILE A 156 -10.25 14.71 4.95
C ILE A 156 -11.20 14.81 6.15
N THR A 157 -11.01 15.81 7.01
CA THR A 157 -11.87 16.00 8.20
C THR A 157 -13.32 16.25 7.81
N LYS A 158 -13.55 17.07 6.78
CA LYS A 158 -14.88 17.34 6.23
C LYS A 158 -15.52 16.08 5.65
N GLN A 159 -14.78 15.26 4.90
CA GLN A 159 -15.29 13.98 4.39
C GLN A 159 -15.58 12.99 5.52
N ALA A 160 -14.72 12.91 6.54
CA ALA A 160 -14.93 12.07 7.71
C ALA A 160 -16.21 12.45 8.48
N GLU A 161 -16.50 13.74 8.63
CA GLU A 161 -17.77 14.20 9.23
C GLU A 161 -18.99 13.74 8.42
N GLN A 162 -18.91 13.79 7.09
CA GLN A 162 -19.98 13.32 6.21
C GLN A 162 -20.19 11.80 6.35
N ASN A 163 -19.10 11.02 6.36
CA ASN A 163 -19.13 9.58 6.53
C ASN A 163 -19.73 9.19 7.90
N LEU A 164 -19.36 9.89 8.97
CA LEU A 164 -19.87 9.63 10.32
C LEU A 164 -21.38 9.86 10.42
N ASN A 165 -21.91 10.87 9.75
CA ASN A 165 -23.36 11.13 9.71
C ASN A 165 -24.14 10.00 9.01
N GLN A 166 -23.52 9.32 8.05
CA GLN A 166 -24.12 8.20 7.32
C GLN A 166 -23.94 6.86 8.04
N ASN A 167 -22.83 6.69 8.76
CA ASN A 167 -22.49 5.48 9.48
C ASN A 167 -21.96 5.80 10.90
N PRO A 168 -22.85 6.01 11.88
CA PRO A 168 -22.45 6.27 13.25
C PRO A 168 -21.58 5.13 13.81
N GLY A 169 -20.40 5.48 14.33
CA GLY A 169 -19.44 4.51 14.90
C GLY A 169 -18.40 3.96 13.92
N ILE A 170 -18.34 4.47 12.68
CA ILE A 170 -17.31 4.07 11.70
C ILE A 170 -15.88 4.47 12.12
N TYR A 171 -15.75 5.50 12.97
CA TYR A 171 -14.48 6.04 13.48
C TYR A 171 -14.44 6.07 15.01
N PHE A 172 -13.25 6.25 15.59
CA PHE A 172 -13.09 6.50 17.02
C PHE A 172 -13.68 7.85 17.44
N GLU A 173 -13.98 8.02 18.73
CA GLU A 173 -14.56 9.27 19.25
C GLU A 173 -13.65 10.49 18.98
N ASP A 174 -12.33 10.31 19.01
CA ASP A 174 -11.32 11.36 18.82
C ASP A 174 -10.74 11.40 17.39
N TYR A 175 -11.43 10.82 16.40
CA TYR A 175 -10.95 10.66 15.02
C TYR A 175 -10.36 11.93 14.39
N LYS A 176 -10.89 13.12 14.72
CA LYS A 176 -10.36 14.39 14.19
C LYS A 176 -8.93 14.67 14.63
N ASN A 177 -8.60 14.37 15.88
CA ASN A 177 -7.23 14.52 16.39
C ASN A 177 -6.33 13.44 15.77
N LEU A 178 -6.84 12.22 15.67
CA LEU A 178 -6.10 11.11 15.07
C LEU A 178 -5.82 11.34 13.57
N ILE A 179 -6.73 11.95 12.82
CA ILE A 179 -6.51 12.38 11.42
C ILE A 179 -5.26 13.26 11.32
N ILE A 180 -5.09 14.21 12.25
CA ILE A 180 -3.94 15.12 12.27
C ILE A 180 -2.67 14.39 12.71
N GLN A 181 -2.74 13.61 13.79
CA GLN A 181 -1.60 12.91 14.38
C GLN A 181 -1.02 11.85 13.45
N ASN A 182 -1.90 11.11 12.77
CA ASN A 182 -1.55 9.98 11.91
C ASN A 182 -1.50 10.36 10.43
N PHE A 183 -1.60 11.64 10.08
CA PHE A 183 -1.42 12.08 8.69
C PHE A 183 -0.01 11.77 8.21
N ASN A 184 0.10 10.96 7.16
CA ASN A 184 1.37 10.55 6.58
C ASN A 184 1.45 10.95 5.09
N PRO A 185 2.40 11.81 4.67
CA PRO A 185 2.55 12.22 3.28
C PRO A 185 3.01 11.09 2.34
N ASP A 186 3.43 9.95 2.87
CA ASP A 186 3.73 8.74 2.07
C ASP A 186 2.51 7.85 1.88
N SER A 187 1.39 8.12 2.57
CA SER A 187 0.18 7.28 2.52
C SER A 187 -0.83 7.81 1.52
N TYR A 188 -0.47 7.73 0.23
CA TYR A 188 -1.34 8.17 -0.86
C TYR A 188 -1.10 7.43 -2.17
N PHE A 189 -2.10 7.41 -3.04
CA PHE A 189 -1.96 6.97 -4.43
C PHE A 189 -2.92 7.77 -5.32
N LEU A 190 -2.67 7.74 -6.63
CA LEU A 190 -3.53 8.38 -7.63
C LEU A 190 -4.62 7.42 -8.11
N THR A 191 -5.76 7.97 -8.47
CA THR A 191 -6.88 7.31 -9.13
C THR A 191 -7.40 8.20 -10.25
N PRO A 192 -8.27 7.73 -11.16
CA PRO A 192 -8.88 8.60 -12.16
C PRO A 192 -9.67 9.79 -11.57
N TYR A 193 -10.09 9.71 -10.30
CA TYR A 193 -10.95 10.70 -9.67
C TYR A 193 -10.20 11.70 -8.77
N GLY A 194 -8.96 11.42 -8.41
CA GLY A 194 -8.21 12.24 -7.46
C GLY A 194 -7.07 11.49 -6.78
N MET A 195 -6.45 12.16 -5.82
CA MET A 195 -5.47 11.57 -4.91
C MET A 195 -6.21 10.89 -3.76
N ASN A 196 -6.10 9.58 -3.64
CA ASN A 196 -6.54 8.88 -2.44
C ASN A 196 -5.46 9.02 -1.36
N ILE A 197 -5.88 9.45 -0.18
CA ILE A 197 -5.08 9.44 1.04
C ILE A 197 -5.67 8.38 1.94
N TYR A 198 -4.82 7.57 2.55
CA TYR A 198 -5.28 6.47 3.38
C TYR A 198 -4.64 6.48 4.78
N TYR A 199 -5.37 5.90 5.73
CA TYR A 199 -4.99 5.68 7.11
C TYR A 199 -4.97 4.18 7.38
N GLN A 200 -3.92 3.70 8.05
CA GLN A 200 -3.76 2.28 8.35
C GLN A 200 -4.88 1.77 9.28
N GLN A 201 -4.95 0.45 9.41
CA GLN A 201 -5.81 -0.16 10.43
C GLN A 201 -5.47 0.43 11.81
N TYR A 202 -6.50 0.77 12.59
CA TYR A 202 -6.38 1.43 13.91
C TYR A 202 -5.88 2.88 13.94
N ASP A 203 -5.52 3.50 12.81
CA ASP A 203 -5.05 4.90 12.85
C ASP A 203 -6.16 5.85 13.29
N ILE A 204 -7.37 5.71 12.75
CA ILE A 204 -8.51 6.61 13.02
C ILE A 204 -9.83 5.87 13.28
N ALA A 205 -9.83 4.55 13.13
CA ALA A 205 -11.01 3.70 13.12
C ALA A 205 -10.72 2.31 13.71
N PRO A 206 -11.72 1.61 14.26
CA PRO A 206 -11.54 0.23 14.71
C PRO A 206 -11.17 -0.71 13.56
N TYR A 207 -10.54 -1.83 13.90
CA TYR A 207 -10.09 -2.85 12.93
C TYR A 207 -11.17 -3.26 11.91
N SER A 208 -12.42 -3.37 12.36
CA SER A 208 -13.56 -3.74 11.53
C SER A 208 -13.82 -2.80 10.35
N THR A 209 -13.38 -1.53 10.46
CA THR A 209 -13.47 -0.56 9.37
C THR A 209 -12.37 -0.78 8.33
N GLY A 210 -11.26 -1.43 8.70
CA GLY A 210 -10.12 -1.65 7.81
C GLY A 210 -9.28 -0.39 7.60
N ILE A 211 -8.63 -0.33 6.44
CA ILE A 211 -7.87 0.85 5.99
C ILE A 211 -8.88 1.88 5.48
N VAL A 212 -8.82 3.09 6.04
CA VAL A 212 -9.75 4.17 5.67
C VAL A 212 -9.13 4.99 4.56
N GLU A 213 -9.89 5.25 3.50
CA GLU A 213 -9.46 6.06 2.36
C GLU A 213 -10.32 7.30 2.19
N PHE A 214 -9.69 8.39 1.74
CA PHE A 214 -10.35 9.64 1.37
C PHE A 214 -9.85 10.07 -0.02
N THR A 215 -10.77 10.21 -0.97
CA THR A 215 -10.43 10.72 -2.31
C THR A 215 -10.46 12.24 -2.26
N ILE A 216 -9.32 12.87 -2.52
CA ILE A 216 -9.20 14.31 -2.71
C ILE A 216 -9.25 14.61 -4.21
N PRO A 217 -10.34 15.24 -4.70
CA PRO A 217 -10.46 15.57 -6.11
C PRO A 217 -9.31 16.45 -6.60
N TYR A 218 -8.89 16.25 -7.85
CA TYR A 218 -7.80 17.00 -8.46
C TYR A 218 -8.07 18.52 -8.52
N GLU A 219 -9.34 18.91 -8.59
CA GLU A 219 -9.81 20.29 -8.48
C GLU A 219 -9.34 20.94 -7.17
N ILE A 220 -9.42 20.21 -6.05
CA ILE A 220 -9.03 20.70 -4.71
C ILE A 220 -7.51 20.83 -4.60
N ILE A 221 -6.77 19.92 -5.24
CA ILE A 221 -5.31 19.93 -5.29
C ILE A 221 -4.81 21.08 -6.18
N GLY A 222 -5.58 21.44 -7.21
CA GLY A 222 -5.15 22.41 -8.23
C GLY A 222 -4.14 21.81 -9.21
N TRP A 223 -4.11 20.48 -9.35
CA TRP A 223 -3.22 19.74 -10.22
C TRP A 223 -3.93 18.53 -10.80
N TYR A 224 -3.69 18.23 -12.09
CA TYR A 224 -4.20 17.06 -12.78
C TYR A 224 -3.04 16.26 -13.39
N PRO A 225 -3.14 14.93 -13.45
CA PRO A 225 -2.18 14.12 -14.19
C PRO A 225 -2.17 14.52 -15.66
N SER A 226 -0.99 14.86 -16.16
CA SER A 226 -0.75 15.15 -17.57
C SER A 226 0.70 14.84 -17.95
N CYS A 227 0.89 14.26 -19.13
CA CYS A 227 2.15 14.40 -19.88
C CYS A 227 2.29 15.87 -20.34
#